data_AF-A0A418AS17-F1
#
_entry.id   AF-A0A418AS17-F1
#
_cell.length_a   1.000
_cell.length_b   1.000
_cell.length_c   1.000
_cell.angle_alpha   90.00
_cell.angle_beta   90.00
_cell.angle_gamma   90.00
#
_symmetry.space_group_name_H-M   'P 1'
#
loop_
_entity.id
_entity.type
_entity.pdbx_description
1 polymer ?
#
loop_
_entity_poly.entity_id
_entity_poly.type
_entity_poly.pdbx_seq_one_letter_code
_entity_poly.pdbx_strand_id
1 'polypeptide(L)'
;MAHDRSRSVTRAAWPHMREQKYGRIVNVSSASGLYGNIGQTNYAAAKMGIAGFTFTAAKEGSRSNIKVNVVAPLAMSRMTETIETASPHVLECLRPEFVAPFVGYLCHEDCAVSGHVYEVGAGWVSRVRWQRSNGVVISPNEMTLDAIAANLDKINDAGLSNLQIADVIEAVTAASEQIADPADVAAASAIETGASSSEA
;
A
#
# COMPACT_ATOMS: atom_id res chain seq x y z
N MET A 1 0.86 -8.97 21.33
CA MET A 1 1.31 -9.23 19.95
C MET A 1 0.16 -9.72 19.07
N ALA A 2 -0.72 -8.85 18.59
CA ALA A 2 -1.87 -9.24 17.75
C ALA A 2 -1.49 -9.52 16.28
N HIS A 3 -0.31 -9.07 15.84
CA HIS A 3 0.23 -9.22 14.48
C HIS A 3 0.67 -10.66 14.12
N ASP A 4 0.80 -11.57 15.10
CA ASP A 4 1.28 -12.93 14.86
C ASP A 4 0.18 -13.90 14.36
N ARG A 5 -1.10 -13.61 14.60
CA ARG A 5 -2.19 -14.55 14.31
C ARG A 5 -2.54 -14.66 12.83
N SER A 6 -2.70 -13.54 12.11
CA SER A 6 -2.96 -13.56 10.66
C SER A 6 -1.82 -14.24 9.89
N ARG A 7 -0.57 -13.94 10.26
CA ARG A 7 0.61 -14.62 9.73
C ARG A 7 0.57 -16.11 10.03
N SER A 8 0.34 -16.51 11.28
CA SER A 8 0.37 -17.91 11.69
C SER A 8 -0.67 -18.76 10.97
N VAL A 9 -1.91 -18.27 10.87
CA VAL A 9 -2.99 -18.96 10.13
C VAL A 9 -2.67 -19.04 8.64
N THR A 10 -2.24 -17.93 8.04
CA THR A 10 -1.85 -17.90 6.62
C THR A 10 -0.70 -18.87 6.35
N ARG A 11 0.33 -18.85 7.18
CA ARG A 11 1.51 -19.74 7.06
C ARG A 11 1.11 -21.22 7.12
N ALA A 12 0.14 -21.58 7.96
CA ALA A 12 -0.35 -22.95 8.05
C ALA A 12 -1.11 -23.38 6.78
N ALA A 13 -1.94 -22.49 6.21
CA ALA A 13 -2.68 -22.76 4.99
C ALA A 13 -1.83 -22.70 3.70
N TRP A 14 -0.73 -21.94 3.74
CA TRP A 14 0.07 -21.60 2.56
C TRP A 14 0.57 -22.80 1.73
N PRO A 15 1.14 -23.87 2.33
CA PRO A 15 1.61 -25.03 1.57
C PRO A 15 0.49 -25.68 0.76
N HIS A 16 -0.71 -25.79 1.35
CA HIS A 16 -1.87 -26.40 0.72
C HIS A 16 -2.39 -25.57 -0.45
N MET A 17 -2.52 -24.25 -0.27
CA MET A 17 -2.93 -23.34 -1.35
C MET A 17 -1.93 -23.35 -2.52
N ARG A 18 -0.64 -23.45 -2.19
CA ARG A 18 0.44 -23.51 -3.19
C ARG A 18 0.40 -24.81 -3.98
N GLU A 19 0.22 -25.93 -3.31
CA GLU A 19 0.07 -27.26 -3.95
C GLU A 19 -1.15 -27.31 -4.88
N GLN A 20 -2.28 -26.74 -4.43
CA GLN A 20 -3.53 -26.67 -5.19
C GLN A 20 -3.51 -25.62 -6.31
N LYS A 21 -2.50 -24.76 -6.36
CA LYS A 21 -2.43 -23.60 -7.28
C LYS A 21 -3.69 -22.73 -7.21
N TYR A 22 -4.24 -22.58 -6.01
CA TYR A 22 -5.40 -21.73 -5.76
C TYR A 22 -5.43 -21.33 -4.29
N GLY A 23 -5.62 -20.04 -4.03
CA GLY A 23 -5.87 -19.54 -2.69
C GLY A 23 -6.52 -18.16 -2.69
N ARG A 24 -7.37 -17.92 -1.69
CA ARG A 24 -7.97 -16.61 -1.42
C ARG A 24 -7.86 -16.33 0.08
N ILE A 25 -7.24 -15.21 0.42
CA ILE A 25 -7.02 -14.81 1.80
C ILE A 25 -7.54 -13.38 1.95
N VAL A 26 -8.43 -13.18 2.93
CA VAL A 26 -8.90 -11.86 3.33
C VAL A 26 -8.44 -11.60 4.73
N ASN A 27 -7.61 -10.57 4.88
CA ASN A 27 -7.14 -10.07 6.15
C ASN A 27 -8.01 -8.90 6.62
N VAL A 28 -8.13 -8.73 7.94
CA VAL A 28 -9.00 -7.69 8.53
C VAL A 28 -8.16 -6.62 9.22
N SER A 29 -8.13 -5.42 8.62
CA SER A 29 -7.58 -4.21 9.22
C SER A 29 -8.70 -3.38 9.89
N SER A 30 -8.56 -2.06 9.97
CA SER A 30 -9.52 -1.10 10.51
C SER A 30 -9.14 0.32 10.09
N ALA A 31 -10.09 1.25 10.11
CA ALA A 31 -9.81 2.68 9.91
C ALA A 31 -8.75 3.20 10.90
N SER A 32 -8.82 2.78 12.17
CA SER A 32 -7.79 3.08 13.19
C SER A 32 -6.39 2.57 12.81
N GLY A 33 -6.30 1.44 12.10
CA GLY A 33 -5.04 0.96 11.52
C GLY A 33 -4.54 1.78 10.34
N LEU A 34 -5.45 2.27 9.49
CA LEU A 34 -5.10 3.01 8.27
C LEU A 34 -4.77 4.48 8.54
N TYR A 35 -5.51 5.12 9.44
CA TYR A 35 -5.48 6.57 9.68
C TYR A 35 -5.03 6.95 11.09
N GLY A 36 -4.89 5.96 11.98
CA GLY A 36 -4.69 6.20 13.41
C GLY A 36 -5.99 6.51 14.15
N ASN A 37 -5.96 6.34 15.47
CA ASN A 37 -7.00 6.80 16.37
C ASN A 37 -6.40 7.05 17.76
N ILE A 38 -6.90 8.07 18.46
CA ILE A 38 -6.40 8.46 19.78
C ILE A 38 -6.59 7.29 20.75
N GLY A 39 -5.55 7.00 21.54
CA GLY A 39 -5.57 5.93 22.55
C GLY A 39 -5.47 4.50 21.99
N GLN A 40 -5.27 4.33 20.67
CA GLN A 40 -5.25 3.02 20.01
C GLN A 40 -3.92 2.68 19.34
N THR A 41 -2.78 3.25 19.76
CA THR A 41 -1.47 3.05 19.11
C THR A 41 -1.09 1.57 18.92
N ASN A 42 -1.31 0.72 19.91
CA ASN A 42 -1.04 -0.72 19.84
C ASN A 42 -1.94 -1.44 18.82
N TYR A 43 -3.21 -1.07 18.77
CA TYR A 43 -4.21 -1.60 17.85
C TYR A 43 -3.94 -1.12 16.43
N ALA A 44 -3.70 0.18 16.24
CA ALA A 44 -3.36 0.80 14.98
C ALA A 44 -2.10 0.16 14.37
N ALA A 45 -1.02 0.02 15.16
CA ALA A 45 0.20 -0.64 14.72
C ALA A 45 -0.03 -2.09 14.29
N ALA A 46 -0.80 -2.86 15.07
CA ALA A 46 -1.13 -4.23 14.70
C ALA A 46 -1.95 -4.31 13.40
N LYS A 47 -2.92 -3.42 13.22
CA LYS A 47 -3.84 -3.41 12.07
C LYS A 47 -3.18 -2.91 10.79
N MET A 48 -2.31 -1.91 10.88
CA MET A 48 -1.48 -1.49 9.75
C MET A 48 -0.44 -2.57 9.38
N GLY A 49 0.14 -3.24 10.37
CA GLY A 49 1.05 -4.38 10.15
C GLY A 49 0.41 -5.52 9.34
N ILE A 50 -0.90 -5.74 9.49
CA ILE A 50 -1.64 -6.71 8.66
C ILE A 50 -1.70 -6.27 7.19
N ALA A 51 -1.81 -4.97 6.91
CA ALA A 51 -1.75 -4.46 5.53
C ALA A 51 -0.36 -4.67 4.92
N GLY A 52 0.70 -4.33 5.67
CA GLY A 52 2.09 -4.60 5.27
C GLY A 52 2.34 -6.09 4.95
N PHE A 53 1.88 -7.00 5.83
CA PHE A 53 1.91 -8.44 5.60
C PHE A 53 1.20 -8.85 4.30
N THR A 54 0.01 -8.28 4.05
CA THR A 54 -0.79 -8.59 2.88
C THR A 54 -0.10 -8.19 1.57
N PHE A 55 0.56 -7.04 1.53
CA PHE A 55 1.26 -6.58 0.32
C PHE A 55 2.35 -7.55 -0.13
N THR A 56 3.14 -8.08 0.81
CA THR A 56 4.18 -9.06 0.49
C THR A 56 3.58 -10.42 0.18
N ALA A 57 2.64 -10.91 0.99
CA ALA A 57 1.99 -12.20 0.75
C ALA A 57 1.28 -12.25 -0.61
N ALA A 58 0.63 -11.16 -1.04
CA ALA A 58 0.02 -11.05 -2.36
C ALA A 58 1.04 -11.22 -3.50
N LYS A 59 2.25 -10.67 -3.36
CA LYS A 59 3.33 -10.81 -4.34
C LYS A 59 3.88 -12.24 -4.36
N GLU A 60 4.15 -12.82 -3.19
CA GLU A 60 4.63 -14.20 -3.05
C GLU A 60 3.63 -15.22 -3.59
N GLY A 61 2.33 -14.97 -3.43
CA GLY A 61 1.25 -15.83 -3.88
C GLY A 61 0.95 -15.77 -5.38
N SER A 62 1.42 -14.73 -6.08
CA SER A 62 1.06 -14.43 -7.48
C SER A 62 1.29 -15.60 -8.44
N ARG A 63 2.44 -16.28 -8.33
CA ARG A 63 2.81 -17.42 -9.19
C ARG A 63 1.99 -18.69 -8.93
N SER A 64 1.30 -18.75 -7.79
CA SER A 64 0.51 -19.91 -7.37
C SER A 64 -0.99 -19.62 -7.35
N ASN A 65 -1.44 -18.53 -7.99
CA ASN A 65 -2.83 -18.07 -7.98
C ASN A 65 -3.42 -17.95 -6.55
N ILE A 66 -2.58 -17.51 -5.62
CA ILE A 66 -2.97 -17.15 -4.26
C ILE A 66 -3.15 -15.63 -4.23
N LYS A 67 -4.37 -15.18 -3.93
CA LYS A 67 -4.70 -13.76 -3.81
C LYS A 67 -4.92 -13.40 -2.36
N VAL A 68 -4.36 -12.28 -1.94
CA VAL A 68 -4.41 -11.82 -0.55
C VAL A 68 -4.85 -10.36 -0.55
N ASN A 69 -5.97 -10.05 0.09
CA ASN A 69 -6.53 -8.69 0.16
C ASN A 69 -6.84 -8.31 1.62
N VAL A 70 -7.03 -7.02 1.86
CA VAL A 70 -7.39 -6.46 3.17
C VAL A 70 -8.76 -5.81 3.10
N VAL A 71 -9.57 -6.04 4.13
CA VAL A 71 -10.79 -5.27 4.40
C VAL A 71 -10.65 -4.55 5.73
N ALA A 72 -10.93 -3.26 5.74
CA ALA A 72 -11.14 -2.43 6.92
C ALA A 72 -12.65 -2.19 7.05
N PRO A 73 -13.35 -3.02 7.83
CA PRO A 73 -14.81 -2.94 7.91
C PRO A 73 -15.26 -1.78 8.80
N LEU A 74 -16.37 -1.16 8.40
CA LEU A 74 -17.22 -0.32 9.23
C LEU A 74 -18.47 -1.14 9.55
N ALA A 75 -18.45 -1.81 10.70
CA ALA A 75 -19.56 -2.60 11.16
C ALA A 75 -19.72 -2.50 12.68
N MET A 76 -20.97 -2.54 13.14
CA MET A 76 -21.33 -2.58 14.54
C MET A 76 -21.12 -3.99 15.10
N SER A 77 -20.43 -4.08 16.21
CA SER A 77 -20.18 -5.29 16.97
C SER A 77 -19.98 -4.93 18.44
N ARG A 78 -19.88 -5.94 19.33
CA ARG A 78 -19.51 -5.71 20.73
C ARG A 78 -18.22 -4.90 20.92
N MET A 79 -17.31 -4.97 19.95
CA MET A 79 -16.04 -4.22 19.99
C MET A 79 -16.20 -2.73 19.64
N THR A 80 -17.31 -2.33 19.02
CA THR A 80 -17.58 -0.97 18.55
C THR A 80 -18.83 -0.36 19.20
N GLU A 81 -19.35 -0.99 20.25
CA GLU A 81 -20.52 -0.51 21.01
C GLU A 81 -20.29 0.88 21.60
N THR A 82 -19.04 1.24 21.91
CA THR A 82 -18.66 2.56 22.42
C THR A 82 -18.81 3.71 21.41
N ILE A 83 -19.16 3.40 20.15
CA ILE A 83 -19.62 4.40 19.16
C ILE A 83 -21.10 4.73 19.48
N GLU A 84 -21.38 5.15 20.71
CA GLU A 84 -22.72 5.46 21.21
C GLU A 84 -23.27 6.78 20.65
N THR A 85 -22.46 7.54 19.90
CA THR A 85 -22.85 8.84 19.32
C THR A 85 -23.55 8.71 17.98
N ALA A 86 -23.66 7.51 17.40
CA ALA A 86 -24.35 7.29 16.14
C ALA A 86 -25.87 7.15 16.36
N SER A 87 -26.66 7.73 15.46
CA SER A 87 -28.13 7.59 15.53
C SER A 87 -28.55 6.13 15.31
N PRO A 88 -29.70 5.68 15.85
CA PRO A 88 -30.20 4.31 15.65
C PRO A 88 -30.25 3.88 14.18
N HIS A 89 -30.58 4.82 13.28
CA HIS A 89 -30.59 4.60 11.84
C HIS A 89 -29.19 4.28 11.28
N VAL A 90 -28.15 4.98 11.73
CA VAL A 90 -26.77 4.70 11.33
C VAL A 90 -26.32 3.32 11.84
N LEU A 91 -26.73 2.94 13.06
CA LEU A 91 -26.41 1.62 13.62
C LEU A 91 -27.02 0.47 12.80
N GLU A 92 -28.26 0.63 12.31
CA GLU A 92 -28.92 -0.34 11.42
C GLU A 92 -28.23 -0.50 10.06
N CYS A 93 -27.59 0.55 9.57
CA CYS A 93 -26.80 0.52 8.34
C CYS A 93 -25.41 -0.12 8.54
N LEU A 94 -24.90 -0.22 9.77
CA LEU A 94 -23.57 -0.79 10.07
C LEU A 94 -23.61 -2.29 10.38
N ARG A 95 -24.62 -3.03 9.92
CA ARG A 95 -24.69 -4.47 10.18
C ARG A 95 -23.63 -5.26 9.40
N PRO A 96 -23.05 -6.35 9.95
CA PRO A 96 -22.03 -7.16 9.27
C PRO A 96 -22.45 -7.72 7.90
N GLU A 97 -23.75 -7.89 7.66
CA GLU A 97 -24.32 -8.35 6.39
C GLU A 97 -24.02 -7.40 5.23
N PHE A 98 -23.69 -6.13 5.51
CA PHE A 98 -23.26 -5.17 4.49
C PHE A 98 -21.77 -5.29 4.14
N VAL A 99 -21.00 -6.10 4.87
CA VAL A 99 -19.57 -6.38 4.60
C VAL A 99 -19.38 -7.78 4.03
N ALA A 100 -20.16 -8.76 4.50
CA ALA A 100 -19.98 -10.17 4.17
C ALA A 100 -19.98 -10.49 2.66
N PRO A 101 -20.89 -9.93 1.82
CA PRO A 101 -20.89 -10.20 0.38
C PRO A 101 -19.59 -9.77 -0.30
N PHE A 102 -19.01 -8.64 0.10
CA PHE A 102 -17.76 -8.15 -0.47
C PHE A 102 -16.57 -9.06 -0.09
N VAL A 103 -16.52 -9.51 1.17
CA VAL A 103 -15.53 -10.52 1.60
C VAL A 103 -15.71 -11.82 0.82
N GLY A 104 -16.95 -12.27 0.63
CA GLY A 104 -17.27 -13.44 -0.18
C GLY A 104 -16.78 -13.29 -1.63
N TYR A 105 -17.00 -12.13 -2.24
CA TYR A 105 -16.51 -11.84 -3.59
C TYR A 105 -14.98 -11.82 -3.66
N LEU A 106 -14.27 -11.25 -2.68
CA LEU A 106 -12.80 -11.33 -2.61
C LEU A 106 -12.29 -12.77 -2.53
N CYS A 107 -13.11 -13.71 -2.04
CA CYS A 107 -12.84 -15.13 -1.99
C CYS A 107 -13.37 -15.94 -3.19
N HIS A 108 -14.03 -15.29 -4.14
CA HIS A 108 -14.54 -15.95 -5.35
C HIS A 108 -13.40 -16.26 -6.34
N GLU A 109 -13.61 -17.28 -7.17
CA GLU A 109 -12.62 -17.68 -8.17
C GLU A 109 -12.40 -16.60 -9.25
N ASP A 110 -13.49 -15.95 -9.67
CA ASP A 110 -13.49 -14.84 -10.65
C ASP A 110 -12.84 -13.55 -10.14
N CYS A 111 -12.60 -13.42 -8.84
CA CYS A 111 -11.98 -12.23 -8.28
C CYS A 111 -10.52 -12.13 -8.73
N ALA A 112 -10.21 -11.16 -9.59
CA ALA A 112 -8.86 -10.97 -10.13
C ALA A 112 -7.91 -10.24 -9.16
N VAL A 113 -8.44 -9.45 -8.23
CA VAL A 113 -7.66 -8.48 -7.43
C VAL A 113 -6.82 -9.15 -6.33
N SER A 114 -5.63 -8.62 -6.08
CA SER A 114 -4.72 -9.05 -5.02
C SER A 114 -3.87 -7.87 -4.54
N GLY A 115 -3.52 -7.86 -3.26
CA GLY A 115 -2.70 -6.83 -2.63
C GLY A 115 -3.42 -5.49 -2.40
N HIS A 116 -4.76 -5.49 -2.45
CA HIS A 116 -5.55 -4.27 -2.27
C HIS A 116 -6.07 -4.14 -0.84
N VAL A 117 -6.31 -2.88 -0.44
CA VAL A 117 -6.99 -2.52 0.81
C VAL A 117 -8.33 -1.90 0.47
N TYR A 118 -9.38 -2.38 1.12
CA TYR A 118 -10.73 -1.86 0.94
C TYR A 118 -11.34 -1.42 2.26
N GLU A 119 -12.07 -0.33 2.24
CA GLU A 119 -13.02 0.02 3.29
C GLU A 119 -14.43 -0.37 2.86
N VAL A 120 -15.20 -0.94 3.78
CA VAL A 120 -16.51 -1.51 3.49
C VAL A 120 -17.46 -1.32 4.66
N GLY A 121 -18.65 -0.82 4.40
CA GLY A 121 -19.73 -0.72 5.39
C GLY A 121 -20.93 0.03 4.85
N ALA A 122 -22.13 -0.21 5.41
CA ALA A 122 -23.37 0.46 5.02
C ALA A 122 -23.69 0.44 3.51
N GLY A 123 -23.27 -0.62 2.80
CA GLY A 123 -23.45 -0.75 1.35
C GLY A 123 -22.46 0.07 0.51
N TRP A 124 -21.52 0.77 1.14
CA TRP A 124 -20.42 1.47 0.49
C TRP A 124 -19.14 0.64 0.50
N VAL A 125 -18.39 0.72 -0.60
CA VAL A 125 -17.09 0.06 -0.79
C VAL A 125 -16.15 1.05 -1.45
N SER A 126 -14.93 1.18 -0.92
CA SER A 126 -13.87 1.96 -1.57
C SER A 126 -12.53 1.27 -1.46
N ARG A 127 -11.67 1.48 -2.46
CA ARG A 127 -10.27 1.05 -2.43
C ARG A 127 -9.41 2.15 -1.84
N VAL A 128 -8.62 1.80 -0.83
CA VAL A 128 -7.55 2.65 -0.29
C VAL A 128 -6.25 2.33 -1.04
N ARG A 129 -5.53 3.38 -1.46
CA ARG A 129 -4.22 3.27 -2.11
C ARG A 129 -3.30 4.40 -1.64
N TRP A 130 -2.00 4.15 -1.74
CA TRP A 130 -0.99 5.16 -1.49
C TRP A 130 -0.86 6.12 -2.66
N GLN A 131 -0.65 7.39 -2.33
CA GLN A 131 -0.32 8.47 -3.24
C GLN A 131 0.94 9.14 -2.72
N ARG A 132 1.80 9.60 -3.64
CA ARG A 132 3.07 10.26 -3.32
C ARG A 132 3.08 11.63 -3.99
N SER A 133 3.68 12.62 -3.35
CA SER A 133 4.00 13.91 -3.98
C SER A 133 4.99 13.75 -5.13
N ASN A 134 5.13 14.80 -5.95
CA ASN A 134 6.23 14.91 -6.91
C ASN A 134 7.58 14.91 -6.20
N GLY A 135 7.63 15.54 -5.03
CA GLY A 135 8.87 15.87 -4.35
C GLY A 135 9.59 17.02 -5.05
N VAL A 136 10.79 17.30 -4.57
CA VAL A 136 11.71 18.29 -5.13
C VAL A 136 13.09 17.67 -5.19
N VAL A 137 13.88 18.12 -6.16
CA VAL A 137 15.30 17.80 -6.23
C VAL A 137 16.05 18.94 -5.54
N ILE A 138 16.87 18.60 -4.55
CA ILE A 138 17.80 19.54 -3.91
C ILE A 138 19.18 18.97 -4.14
N SER A 139 20.07 19.76 -4.74
CA SER A 139 21.45 19.38 -5.02
C SER A 139 22.13 18.93 -3.72
N PRO A 140 22.97 17.88 -3.73
CA PRO A 140 23.63 17.39 -2.51
C PRO A 140 24.41 18.48 -1.75
N ASN A 141 25.05 19.40 -2.47
CA ASN A 141 25.81 20.51 -1.88
C ASN A 141 24.92 21.62 -1.28
N GLU A 142 23.62 21.62 -1.61
CA GLU A 142 22.62 22.61 -1.18
C GLU A 142 21.60 22.00 -0.20
N MET A 143 21.78 20.73 0.20
CA MET A 143 20.93 19.99 1.14
C MET A 143 21.11 20.51 2.57
N THR A 144 20.57 21.70 2.81
CA THR A 144 20.58 22.41 4.09
C THR A 144 19.19 22.39 4.72
N LEU A 145 19.12 22.62 6.05
CA LEU A 145 17.84 22.74 6.75
C LEU A 145 16.96 23.84 6.15
N ASP A 146 17.57 24.96 5.75
CA ASP A 146 16.86 26.10 5.15
C ASP A 146 16.33 25.76 3.75
N ALA A 147 17.10 25.05 2.92
CA ALA A 147 16.64 24.59 1.61
C ALA A 147 15.46 23.62 1.72
N ILE A 148 15.46 22.74 2.72
CA ILE A 148 14.33 21.83 3.00
C ILE A 148 13.12 22.64 3.46
N ALA A 149 13.29 23.55 4.42
CA ALA A 149 12.22 24.39 4.93
C ALA A 149 11.58 25.25 3.82
N ALA A 150 12.40 25.84 2.94
CA ALA A 150 11.95 26.65 1.80
C ALA A 150 11.18 25.84 0.74
N ASN A 151 11.37 24.52 0.68
CA ASN A 151 10.66 23.64 -0.25
C ASN A 151 9.62 22.74 0.42
N LEU A 152 9.35 22.89 1.72
CA LEU A 152 8.51 21.98 2.48
C LEU A 152 7.09 21.90 1.93
N ASP A 153 6.52 23.02 1.47
CA ASP A 153 5.20 23.06 0.85
C ASP A 153 5.15 22.25 -0.45
N LYS A 154 6.21 22.30 -1.27
CA LYS A 154 6.32 21.50 -2.51
C LYS A 154 6.54 20.02 -2.22
N ILE A 155 7.29 19.70 -1.17
CA ILE A 155 7.50 18.32 -0.70
C ILE A 155 6.17 17.71 -0.25
N ASN A 156 5.36 18.51 0.46
CA ASN A 156 4.07 18.11 1.01
C ASN A 156 2.90 18.26 0.03
N ASP A 157 3.13 18.82 -1.16
CA ASP A 157 2.09 18.99 -2.17
C ASP A 157 1.45 17.63 -2.46
N ALA A 158 0.16 17.51 -2.13
CA ALA A 158 -0.57 16.26 -2.21
C ALA A 158 -0.64 15.85 -3.67
N GLY A 159 0.27 14.94 -4.05
CA GLY A 159 0.73 14.77 -5.42
C GLY A 159 -0.31 14.50 -6.50
N LEU A 160 0.25 14.27 -7.66
CA LEU A 160 -0.38 14.22 -8.97
C LEU A 160 -1.69 13.44 -9.11
N SER A 161 -2.60 14.01 -9.91
CA SER A 161 -3.72 13.28 -10.50
C SER A 161 -3.21 12.10 -11.35
N ASN A 162 -4.06 11.10 -11.61
CA ASN A 162 -3.69 9.83 -12.28
C ASN A 162 -2.93 9.94 -13.63
N LEU A 163 -2.76 11.14 -14.20
CA LEU A 163 -2.10 11.41 -15.47
C LEU A 163 -0.56 11.53 -15.39
N GLN A 164 0.05 11.73 -14.23
CA GLN A 164 1.45 12.21 -14.16
C GLN A 164 2.44 11.19 -13.54
N ILE A 165 2.05 9.91 -13.41
CA ILE A 165 2.96 8.84 -12.92
C ILE A 165 4.15 8.63 -13.90
N ALA A 166 3.96 8.91 -15.19
CA ALA A 166 5.03 8.89 -16.19
C ALA A 166 6.10 9.96 -15.89
N ASP A 167 5.66 11.16 -15.48
CA ASP A 167 6.53 12.30 -15.18
C ASP A 167 7.46 12.05 -13.97
N VAL A 168 7.08 11.14 -13.06
CA VAL A 168 7.90 10.83 -11.88
C VAL A 168 9.18 10.06 -12.24
N ILE A 169 9.10 9.10 -13.16
CA ILE A 169 10.29 8.36 -13.61
C ILE A 169 11.20 9.31 -14.39
N GLU A 170 10.63 10.13 -15.27
CA GLU A 170 11.37 11.13 -16.03
C GLU A 170 12.02 12.20 -15.13
N ALA A 171 11.31 12.70 -14.12
CA ALA A 171 11.86 13.66 -13.16
C ALA A 171 12.97 13.07 -12.29
N VAL A 172 12.85 11.80 -11.87
CA VAL A 172 13.90 11.12 -11.09
C VAL A 172 15.13 10.82 -11.95
N THR A 173 14.94 10.42 -13.22
CA THR A 173 16.03 10.21 -14.16
C THR A 173 16.75 11.52 -14.49
N ALA A 174 16.02 12.59 -14.82
CA ALA A 174 16.59 13.91 -15.08
C ALA A 174 17.33 14.49 -13.86
N ALA A 175 16.81 14.24 -12.65
CA ALA A 175 17.49 14.62 -11.40
C ALA A 175 18.80 13.85 -11.19
N SER A 176 18.82 12.56 -11.55
CA SER A 176 20.02 11.73 -11.40
C SER A 176 21.16 12.16 -12.32
N GLU A 177 20.84 12.65 -13.52
CA GLU A 177 21.82 13.22 -14.46
C GLU A 177 22.46 14.52 -13.96
N GLN A 178 21.76 15.29 -13.12
CA GLN A 178 22.27 16.53 -12.51
C GLN A 178 23.13 16.28 -11.26
N ILE A 179 23.09 15.05 -10.72
CA ILE A 179 23.80 14.66 -9.50
C ILE A 179 25.04 13.81 -9.82
N ALA A 180 25.03 13.09 -10.94
CA ALA A 180 26.15 12.26 -11.39
C ALA A 180 27.35 13.11 -11.83
N ASP A 181 28.57 12.63 -11.54
CA ASP A 181 29.81 13.24 -12.05
C ASP A 181 29.78 13.19 -13.59
N PRO A 182 30.07 14.30 -14.30
CA PRO A 182 30.13 14.31 -15.76
C PRO A 182 30.99 13.19 -16.36
N ALA A 183 32.02 12.72 -15.64
CA ALA A 183 32.85 11.60 -16.06
C ALA A 183 32.11 10.25 -16.00
N ASP A 184 31.25 10.04 -15.00
CA ASP A 184 30.45 8.82 -14.84
C ASP A 184 29.30 8.77 -15.84
N VAL A 185 28.69 9.92 -16.15
CA VAL A 185 27.67 10.05 -17.20
C VAL A 185 28.27 9.77 -18.58
N ALA A 186 29.47 10.31 -18.85
CA ALA A 186 30.19 10.03 -20.09
C ALA A 186 30.58 8.54 -20.21
N ALA A 187 31.05 7.92 -19.13
CA ALA A 187 31.39 6.49 -19.11
C ALA A 187 30.17 5.58 -19.33
N ALA A 188 29.02 5.89 -18.71
CA ALA A 188 27.78 5.15 -18.92
C ALA A 188 27.27 5.27 -20.36
N SER A 189 27.33 6.48 -20.96
CA SER A 189 26.94 6.70 -22.37
C SER A 189 27.88 6.03 -23.38
N ALA A 190 29.17 5.89 -23.05
CA ALA A 190 30.15 5.17 -23.87
C ALA A 190 29.92 3.66 -23.87
N ILE A 191 29.41 3.11 -22.76
CA ILE A 191 29.02 1.70 -22.65
C ILE A 191 27.75 1.42 -23.47
N GLU A 192 26.77 2.34 -23.48
CA GLU A 192 25.55 2.20 -24.29
C GLU A 192 25.80 2.37 -25.80
N THR A 193 26.80 3.15 -26.20
CA THR A 193 27.15 3.39 -27.61
C THR A 193 28.14 2.39 -28.22
N GLY A 194 28.67 1.44 -27.44
CA GLY A 194 29.42 0.30 -27.96
C GLY A 194 30.84 0.61 -28.47
N ALA A 195 31.60 1.46 -27.79
CA ALA A 195 33.03 1.60 -28.08
C ALA A 195 33.83 0.40 -27.48
N SER A 196 34.05 -0.64 -28.29
CA SER A 196 35.00 -1.71 -27.97
C SER A 196 36.42 -1.16 -28.02
N SER A 197 37.11 -1.07 -26.88
CA SER A 197 38.55 -0.83 -26.84
C SER A 197 39.31 -2.14 -27.16
N SER A 198 39.51 -2.40 -28.44
CA SER A 198 40.66 -3.15 -28.94
C SER A 198 41.46 -2.23 -29.85
N GLU A 199 42.52 -1.62 -29.33
CA GLU A 199 43.74 -1.16 -30.05
C GLU A 199 44.61 -0.30 -29.10
N ALA A 200 45.47 -0.98 -28.34
CA ALA A 200 46.88 -0.62 -28.02
C ALA A 200 47.41 -1.66 -27.00
#